data_AF-A0A2N1M451-F1
#
_entry.id   AF-A0A2N1M451-F1
#
_cell.length_a   1.000
_cell.length_b   1.000
_cell.length_c   1.000
_cell.angle_alpha   90.00
_cell.angle_beta   90.00
_cell.angle_gamma   90.00
#
_symmetry.space_group_name_H-M   'P 1'
#
loop_
_entity.id
_entity.type
_entity.pdbx_description
1 polymer ?
#
loop_
_entity_poly.entity_id
_entity_poly.type
_entity_poly.pdbx_seq_one_letter_code
_entity_poly.pdbx_strand_id
1 'polypeptide(L)'
;MGVINISIKKGVLSEENRELEVKVFLGDNIRNISNGVALNCPIADATKSFGECIELRLQDIPTIQPSAGKNAFNILLQESSQLYLPNMKENGNEKECMKFNFVNYLQENNAGWVGKDTAESLGCEFIKYITEVIWYIDMCGVKKFKDREYSISTSLSIFFEHANPAKYKKKRPDFEKEVLNRHISNLITYKEAKWFNKSSFNWFKKTFIEFLDSLISYVLYLDNQTRVMNKNHALDKPVRSIADSGTTTIYNANKFRSGDIIKKYEPLVDALQKLEDWVPLDISPYCLDNPT
;
A
#
# COMPACT_ATOMS: atom_id res chain seq x y z
N MET A 1 63.15 -36.00 -8.90
CA MET A 1 61.69 -35.74 -8.99
C MET A 1 61.34 -34.81 -7.83
N GLY A 2 61.20 -33.51 -8.10
CA GLY A 2 60.83 -32.52 -7.11
C GLY A 2 59.41 -32.02 -7.39
N VAL A 3 58.53 -32.18 -6.40
CA VAL A 3 57.12 -31.78 -6.45
C VAL A 3 57.01 -30.27 -6.26
N ILE A 4 56.19 -29.60 -7.08
CA ILE A 4 55.82 -28.20 -6.88
C ILE A 4 54.62 -28.16 -5.93
N ASN A 5 54.79 -27.58 -4.74
CA ASN A 5 53.68 -27.29 -3.83
C ASN A 5 53.25 -25.83 -4.00
N ILE A 6 51.99 -25.64 -4.37
CA ILE A 6 51.33 -24.33 -4.42
C ILE A 6 50.33 -24.27 -3.26
N SER A 7 50.57 -23.42 -2.27
CA SER A 7 49.60 -23.13 -1.22
C SER A 7 48.92 -21.80 -1.50
N ILE A 8 47.63 -21.85 -1.83
CA ILE A 8 46.76 -20.68 -1.98
C ILE A 8 46.01 -20.49 -0.66
N LYS A 9 46.13 -19.30 -0.05
CA LYS A 9 45.38 -18.97 1.16
C LYS A 9 43.91 -18.78 0.78
N LYS A 10 43.04 -19.63 1.32
CA LYS A 10 41.60 -19.65 1.07
C LYS A 10 40.94 -18.44 1.72
N GLY A 11 40.90 -17.32 0.99
CA GLY A 11 40.20 -16.11 1.38
C GLY A 11 40.12 -15.18 0.19
N VAL A 12 38.94 -15.10 -0.42
CA VAL A 12 38.60 -14.25 -1.58
C VAL A 12 39.05 -14.79 -2.94
N LEU A 13 38.46 -15.91 -3.35
CA LEU A 13 38.23 -16.21 -4.77
C LEU A 13 36.74 -16.51 -4.91
N SER A 14 35.95 -15.46 -5.16
CA SER A 14 34.60 -15.59 -5.75
C SER A 14 34.77 -15.62 -7.27
N GLU A 15 33.98 -16.47 -7.93
CA GLU A 15 34.10 -16.98 -9.32
C GLU A 15 34.15 -15.96 -10.49
N GLU A 16 34.39 -14.67 -10.27
CA GLU A 16 34.48 -13.70 -11.37
C GLU A 16 35.93 -13.24 -11.56
N ASN A 17 36.70 -14.11 -12.22
CA ASN A 17 38.11 -13.91 -12.57
C ASN A 17 38.32 -12.61 -13.38
N ARG A 18 38.92 -11.60 -12.74
CA ARG A 18 39.70 -10.58 -13.44
C ARG A 18 40.98 -11.21 -13.95
N GLU A 19 41.36 -10.92 -15.19
CA GLU A 19 42.71 -11.14 -15.70
C GLU A 19 43.70 -10.46 -14.75
N LEU A 20 44.43 -11.26 -13.97
CA LEU A 20 45.53 -10.80 -13.14
C LEU A 20 46.76 -10.74 -14.04
N GLU A 21 47.19 -9.53 -14.38
CA GLU A 21 48.44 -9.32 -15.10
C GLU A 21 49.62 -9.56 -14.11
N VAL A 22 50.25 -10.74 -14.22
CA VAL A 22 51.37 -11.13 -13.36
C VAL A 22 52.68 -10.62 -13.99
N LYS A 23 53.34 -9.65 -13.34
CA LYS A 23 54.70 -9.23 -13.73
C LYS A 23 55.73 -10.10 -13.00
N VAL A 24 56.54 -10.82 -13.77
CA VAL A 24 57.61 -11.70 -13.28
C VAL A 24 58.96 -11.00 -13.46
N PHE A 25 59.80 -11.03 -12.44
CA PHE A 25 61.19 -10.53 -12.49
C PHE A 25 62.15 -11.71 -12.30
N LEU A 26 63.21 -11.77 -13.11
CA LEU A 26 64.25 -12.79 -13.05
C LEU A 26 65.60 -12.14 -12.70
N GLY A 27 66.39 -12.80 -11.84
CA GLY A 27 67.75 -12.37 -11.49
C GLY A 27 68.57 -13.49 -10.85
N ASP A 28 69.89 -13.42 -10.97
CA ASP A 28 70.82 -14.49 -10.56
C ASP A 28 71.04 -14.60 -9.04
N ASN A 29 70.64 -13.59 -8.25
CA ASN A 29 70.75 -13.62 -6.78
C ASN A 29 69.81 -12.58 -6.13
N ILE A 30 69.42 -12.81 -4.88
CA ILE A 30 68.41 -12.06 -4.08
C ILE A 30 68.65 -10.53 -4.05
N ARG A 31 69.86 -10.05 -4.35
CA ARG A 31 70.26 -8.64 -4.19
C ARG A 31 70.46 -7.84 -5.48
N ASN A 32 70.33 -8.46 -6.66
CA ASN A 32 70.48 -7.76 -7.94
C ASN A 32 69.18 -7.88 -8.76
N ILE A 33 68.24 -6.98 -8.49
CA ILE A 33 67.05 -6.79 -9.33
C ILE A 33 67.48 -5.89 -10.49
N SER A 34 67.77 -6.48 -11.65
CA SER A 34 67.95 -5.70 -12.88
C SER A 34 66.59 -5.37 -13.50
N ASN A 35 66.50 -4.23 -14.19
CA ASN A 35 65.27 -3.68 -14.75
C ASN A 35 64.49 -4.72 -15.55
N GLY A 36 63.19 -4.83 -15.25
CA GLY A 36 62.33 -5.92 -15.68
C GLY A 36 62.30 -6.16 -17.19
N VAL A 37 62.40 -7.45 -17.55
CA VAL A 37 62.15 -7.93 -18.91
C VAL A 37 60.72 -8.45 -18.98
N ALA A 38 59.94 -7.95 -19.93
CA ALA A 38 58.64 -8.53 -20.25
C ALA A 38 58.86 -9.89 -20.95
N LEU A 39 58.48 -10.99 -20.30
CA LEU A 39 58.59 -12.33 -20.88
C LEU A 39 57.40 -12.59 -21.80
N ASN A 40 57.60 -12.44 -23.11
CA ASN A 40 56.68 -12.95 -24.14
C ASN A 40 57.01 -14.41 -24.53
N CYS A 41 57.43 -15.25 -23.56
CA CYS A 41 57.77 -16.65 -23.82
C CYS A 41 57.20 -17.60 -22.74
N PRO A 42 56.93 -18.87 -23.10
CA PRO A 42 56.47 -19.87 -22.15
C PRO A 42 57.50 -20.07 -21.02
N ILE A 43 57.01 -20.13 -19.77
CA ILE A 43 57.81 -20.22 -18.53
C ILE A 43 58.88 -21.34 -18.57
N ALA A 44 58.66 -22.39 -19.37
CA ALA A 44 59.57 -23.52 -19.55
C ALA A 44 60.89 -23.18 -20.28
N ASP A 45 60.96 -22.09 -21.03
CA ASP A 45 62.20 -21.65 -21.68
C ASP A 45 63.03 -20.70 -20.78
N ALA A 46 62.40 -20.03 -19.82
CA ALA A 46 63.06 -19.16 -18.85
C ALA A 46 63.83 -19.94 -17.76
N THR A 47 63.38 -21.15 -17.43
CA THR A 47 64.01 -22.06 -16.44
C THR A 47 65.32 -22.69 -16.90
N LYS A 48 65.67 -22.62 -18.20
CA LYS A 48 66.96 -23.10 -18.72
C LYS A 48 68.11 -22.14 -18.46
N SER A 49 67.80 -20.85 -18.28
CA SER A 49 68.79 -19.77 -18.22
C SER A 49 69.16 -19.38 -16.78
N PHE A 50 68.27 -19.65 -15.83
CA PHE A 50 68.40 -19.26 -14.43
C PHE A 50 68.05 -20.49 -13.58
N GLY A 51 68.99 -20.96 -12.76
CA GLY A 51 68.94 -22.26 -12.07
C GLY A 51 67.71 -22.53 -11.20
N GLU A 52 67.67 -23.73 -10.62
CA GLU A 52 66.51 -24.49 -10.07
C GLU A 52 65.53 -23.82 -9.06
N CYS A 53 65.62 -22.52 -8.77
CA CYS A 53 64.69 -21.82 -7.88
C CYS A 53 64.10 -20.55 -8.52
N ILE A 54 62.80 -20.56 -8.74
CA ILE A 54 62.00 -19.36 -9.09
C ILE A 54 61.20 -18.94 -7.86
N GLU A 55 61.51 -17.76 -7.31
CA GLU A 55 60.71 -17.14 -6.25
C GLU A 55 59.73 -16.14 -6.89
N LEU A 56 58.43 -16.50 -6.91
CA LEU A 56 57.37 -15.60 -7.35
C LEU A 56 56.86 -14.80 -6.16
N ARG A 57 57.22 -13.51 -6.10
CA ARG A 57 56.61 -12.57 -5.15
C ARG A 57 55.50 -11.79 -5.83
N LEU A 58 54.28 -11.98 -5.36
CA LEU A 58 53.17 -11.09 -5.69
C LEU A 58 53.44 -9.76 -4.97
N GLN A 59 53.67 -8.72 -5.76
CA GLN A 59 53.76 -7.37 -5.25
C GLN A 59 52.34 -6.80 -5.25
N ASP A 60 51.85 -6.39 -4.07
CA ASP A 60 50.61 -5.63 -4.01
C ASP A 60 50.79 -4.38 -4.86
N ILE A 61 50.04 -4.29 -5.95
CA ILE A 61 49.94 -3.05 -6.72
C ILE A 61 49.46 -2.01 -5.70
N PRO A 62 50.18 -0.89 -5.50
CA PRO A 62 49.72 0.13 -4.56
C PRO A 62 48.30 0.47 -4.97
N THR A 63 47.38 0.30 -4.04
CA THR A 63 45.96 0.57 -4.23
C THR A 63 45.88 1.96 -4.83
N ILE A 64 45.64 2.04 -6.13
CA ILE A 64 45.18 3.27 -6.74
C ILE A 64 43.89 3.51 -6.00
N GLN A 65 43.91 4.43 -5.02
CA GLN A 65 42.68 4.90 -4.44
C GLN A 65 41.81 5.24 -5.63
N PRO A 66 40.64 4.60 -5.79
CA PRO A 66 39.76 4.96 -6.88
C PRO A 66 39.58 6.45 -6.70
N SER A 67 39.99 7.24 -7.70
CA SER A 67 39.49 8.59 -7.80
C SER A 67 37.97 8.47 -7.65
N ALA A 68 37.33 9.49 -7.10
CA ALA A 68 35.88 9.53 -6.94
C ALA A 68 35.10 9.53 -8.28
N GLY A 69 35.62 8.86 -9.32
CA GLY A 69 34.93 8.49 -10.53
C GLY A 69 33.99 7.32 -10.26
N LYS A 70 32.69 7.59 -10.39
CA LYS A 70 31.64 6.58 -10.40
C LYS A 70 31.97 5.51 -11.46
N ASN A 71 32.31 4.30 -11.04
CA ASN A 71 32.41 3.16 -11.95
C ASN A 71 31.01 2.86 -12.52
N ALA A 72 30.90 2.62 -13.84
CA ALA A 72 29.65 2.27 -14.51
C ALA A 72 28.91 1.11 -13.82
N PHE A 73 29.63 0.10 -13.31
CA PHE A 73 29.03 -1.00 -12.53
C PHE A 73 28.42 -0.53 -11.21
N ASN A 74 29.05 0.43 -10.51
CA ASN A 74 28.50 0.99 -9.28
C ASN A 74 27.25 1.84 -9.58
N ILE A 75 27.23 2.54 -10.72
CA ILE A 75 26.04 3.28 -11.18
C ILE A 75 24.92 2.29 -11.50
N LEU A 76 25.20 1.26 -12.31
CA LEU A 76 24.20 0.24 -12.68
C LEU A 76 23.66 -0.50 -11.46
N LEU A 77 24.53 -0.84 -10.51
CA LEU A 77 24.12 -1.48 -9.25
C LEU A 77 23.24 -0.55 -8.42
N GLN A 78 23.62 0.71 -8.28
CA GLN A 78 22.82 1.72 -7.57
C GLN A 78 21.44 1.90 -8.22
N GLU A 79 21.39 2.13 -9.54
CA GLU A 79 20.14 2.31 -10.31
C GLU A 79 19.26 1.05 -10.26
N SER A 80 19.84 -0.15 -10.21
CA SER A 80 19.09 -1.42 -10.10
C SER A 80 18.39 -1.61 -8.75
N SER A 81 18.83 -0.89 -7.73
CA SER A 81 18.26 -0.93 -6.37
C SER A 81 17.43 0.30 -6.04
N GLN A 82 17.50 1.33 -6.88
CA GLN A 82 16.84 2.60 -6.65
C GLN A 82 15.33 2.44 -6.80
N LEU A 83 14.61 2.94 -5.79
CA LEU A 83 13.16 2.98 -5.77
C LEU A 83 12.69 4.31 -6.36
N TYR A 84 11.75 4.22 -7.28
CA TYR A 84 11.07 5.34 -7.89
C TYR A 84 9.61 5.33 -7.46
N LEU A 85 9.07 6.53 -7.31
CA LEU A 85 7.66 6.76 -7.06
C LEU A 85 7.02 7.36 -8.31
N PRO A 86 5.72 7.09 -8.55
CA PRO A 86 4.98 7.69 -9.65
C PRO A 86 4.94 9.22 -9.54
N ASN A 87 5.14 9.93 -10.65
CA ASN A 87 5.04 11.39 -10.68
C ASN A 87 3.58 11.86 -10.75
N MET A 88 2.93 11.95 -9.59
CA MET A 88 1.59 12.49 -9.45
C MET A 88 1.64 13.92 -8.91
N LYS A 89 0.90 14.84 -9.54
CA LYS A 89 0.82 16.24 -9.12
C LYS A 89 -0.47 16.50 -8.37
N GLU A 90 -0.37 17.23 -7.28
CA GLU A 90 -1.54 17.81 -6.62
C GLU A 90 -2.14 18.90 -7.51
N ASN A 91 -3.43 18.80 -7.83
CA ASN A 91 -4.14 19.77 -8.67
C ASN A 91 -5.40 20.33 -8.00
N GLY A 92 -5.47 20.27 -6.66
CA GLY A 92 -6.55 20.86 -5.84
C GLY A 92 -7.86 20.06 -5.80
N ASN A 93 -8.05 19.05 -6.64
CA ASN A 93 -9.17 18.11 -6.51
C ASN A 93 -8.91 17.13 -5.35
N GLU A 94 -9.86 16.95 -4.43
CA GLU A 94 -9.75 16.03 -3.28
C GLU A 94 -9.37 14.61 -3.70
N LYS A 95 -9.92 14.11 -4.82
CA LYS A 95 -9.58 12.76 -5.32
C LYS A 95 -8.15 12.66 -5.82
N GLU A 96 -7.62 13.72 -6.44
CA GLU A 96 -6.22 13.75 -6.89
C GLU A 96 -5.26 14.01 -5.71
N CYS A 97 -5.69 14.82 -4.73
CA CYS A 97 -4.98 14.99 -3.46
C CYS A 97 -4.84 13.65 -2.73
N MET A 98 -5.87 12.79 -2.73
CA MET A 98 -5.77 11.43 -2.18
C MET A 98 -4.70 10.58 -2.86
N LYS A 99 -4.57 10.64 -4.19
CA LYS A 99 -3.49 9.94 -4.91
C LYS A 99 -2.12 10.45 -4.52
N PHE A 100 -1.95 11.77 -4.46
CA PHE A 100 -0.72 12.40 -4.02
C PHE A 100 -0.37 12.02 -2.58
N ASN A 101 -1.33 12.05 -1.65
CA ASN A 101 -1.15 11.62 -0.27
C ASN A 101 -0.78 10.14 -0.18
N PHE A 102 -1.34 9.30 -1.06
CA PHE A 102 -0.96 7.89 -1.13
C PHE A 102 0.49 7.70 -1.61
N VAL A 103 0.96 8.52 -2.57
CA VAL A 103 2.38 8.53 -2.97
C VAL A 103 3.28 8.94 -1.79
N ASN A 104 2.91 9.99 -1.04
CA ASN A 104 3.66 10.41 0.15
C ASN A 104 3.69 9.31 1.21
N TYR A 105 2.57 8.62 1.42
CA TYR A 105 2.49 7.48 2.34
C TYR A 105 3.42 6.33 1.94
N LEU A 106 3.55 6.05 0.65
CA LEU A 106 4.55 5.09 0.15
C LEU A 106 5.99 5.58 0.42
N GLN A 107 6.25 6.87 0.18
CA GLN A 107 7.56 7.48 0.42
C GLN A 107 7.99 7.39 1.88
N GLU A 108 7.11 7.75 2.81
CA GLU A 108 7.33 7.71 4.26
C GLU A 108 7.69 6.31 4.77
N ASN A 109 7.23 5.27 4.07
CA ASN A 109 7.49 3.87 4.40
C ASN A 109 8.59 3.22 3.54
N ASN A 110 9.42 4.02 2.85
CA ASN A 110 10.48 3.56 1.94
C ASN A 110 9.98 2.55 0.88
N ALA A 111 8.73 2.71 0.43
CA ALA A 111 8.15 1.91 -0.63
C ALA A 111 8.38 2.56 -2.00
N GLY A 112 8.32 1.74 -3.06
CA GLY A 112 8.48 2.21 -4.42
C GLY A 112 8.82 1.07 -5.37
N TRP A 113 8.93 1.41 -6.66
CA TRP A 113 9.21 0.48 -7.74
C TRP A 113 10.65 0.59 -8.20
N VAL A 114 11.25 -0.56 -8.54
CA VAL A 114 12.55 -0.57 -9.21
C VAL A 114 12.34 -0.20 -10.67
N GLY A 115 13.07 0.82 -11.12
CA GLY A 115 12.96 1.37 -12.47
C GLY A 115 11.86 2.43 -12.61
N LYS A 116 12.22 3.57 -13.20
CA LYS A 116 11.34 4.72 -13.39
C LYS A 116 10.11 4.39 -14.24
N ASP A 117 10.29 3.67 -15.35
CA ASP A 117 9.19 3.31 -16.25
C ASP A 117 8.16 2.39 -15.57
N THR A 118 8.62 1.50 -14.69
CA THR A 118 7.75 0.65 -13.88
C THR A 118 6.91 1.48 -12.90
N ALA A 119 7.52 2.48 -12.25
CA ALA A 119 6.80 3.38 -11.36
C ALA A 119 5.74 4.18 -12.13
N GLU A 120 6.10 4.77 -13.28
CA GLU A 120 5.19 5.59 -14.09
C GLU A 120 4.07 4.78 -14.77
N SER A 121 4.26 3.48 -14.96
CA SER A 121 3.23 2.58 -15.50
C SER A 121 2.46 1.86 -14.39
N LEU A 122 3.00 0.75 -13.89
CA LEU A 122 2.36 -0.11 -12.89
C LEU A 122 2.11 0.62 -11.57
N GLY A 123 3.04 1.48 -11.15
CA GLY A 123 2.87 2.26 -9.93
C GLY A 123 1.74 3.28 -10.03
N CYS A 124 1.69 4.04 -11.13
CA CYS A 124 0.57 4.94 -11.43
C CYS A 124 -0.77 4.21 -11.42
N GLU A 125 -0.83 3.06 -12.09
CA GLU A 125 -2.05 2.27 -12.21
C GLU A 125 -2.52 1.70 -10.86
N PHE A 126 -1.59 1.13 -10.09
CA PHE A 126 -1.88 0.60 -8.75
C PHE A 126 -2.44 1.69 -7.83
N ILE A 127 -1.78 2.84 -7.75
CA ILE A 127 -2.22 3.96 -6.91
C ILE A 127 -3.59 4.46 -7.36
N LYS A 128 -3.83 4.55 -8.67
CA LYS A 128 -5.15 4.90 -9.20
C LYS A 128 -6.22 3.92 -8.70
N TYR A 129 -6.02 2.61 -8.85
CA TYR A 129 -7.06 1.65 -8.49
C TYR A 129 -7.31 1.57 -6.98
N ILE A 130 -6.26 1.64 -6.14
CA ILE A 130 -6.45 1.55 -4.69
C ILE A 130 -7.13 2.81 -4.14
N THR A 131 -6.79 3.98 -4.66
CA THR A 131 -7.46 5.23 -4.26
C THR A 131 -8.86 5.33 -4.82
N GLU A 132 -9.15 4.77 -6.00
CA GLU A 132 -10.50 4.71 -6.54
C GLU A 132 -11.45 3.87 -5.67
N VAL A 133 -11.00 2.72 -5.16
CA VAL A 133 -11.85 1.90 -4.29
C VAL A 133 -12.06 2.55 -2.93
N ILE A 134 -11.01 3.17 -2.36
CA ILE A 134 -11.11 3.91 -1.09
C ILE A 134 -12.11 5.06 -1.25
N TRP A 135 -11.95 5.86 -2.31
CA TRP A 135 -12.86 6.96 -2.64
C TRP A 135 -14.30 6.50 -2.82
N TYR A 136 -14.51 5.37 -3.50
CA TYR A 136 -15.84 4.80 -3.71
C TYR A 136 -16.52 4.43 -2.39
N ILE A 137 -15.81 3.74 -1.49
CA ILE A 137 -16.32 3.39 -0.15
C ILE A 137 -16.65 4.65 0.64
N ASP A 138 -15.77 5.65 0.59
CA ASP A 138 -15.96 6.89 1.33
C ASP A 138 -17.20 7.67 0.83
N MET A 139 -17.39 7.74 -0.49
CA MET A 139 -18.58 8.32 -1.13
C MET A 139 -19.87 7.58 -0.75
N CYS A 140 -19.86 6.25 -0.70
CA CYS A 140 -21.02 5.45 -0.28
C CYS A 140 -21.31 5.54 1.23
N GLY A 141 -20.32 6.03 1.98
CA GLY A 141 -20.36 6.22 3.42
C GLY A 141 -19.60 5.12 4.14
N VAL A 142 -18.34 5.41 4.48
CA VAL A 142 -17.45 4.51 5.24
C VAL A 142 -18.08 3.98 6.52
N LYS A 143 -18.95 4.76 7.18
CA LYS A 143 -19.67 4.34 8.38
C LYS A 143 -20.56 3.11 8.13
N LYS A 144 -21.26 3.02 6.99
CA LYS A 144 -22.09 1.84 6.64
C LYS A 144 -21.23 0.57 6.48
N PHE A 145 -19.98 0.73 6.05
CA PHE A 145 -19.03 -0.36 5.92
C PHE A 145 -18.58 -0.85 7.31
N LYS A 146 -18.19 0.10 8.18
CA LYS A 146 -17.77 -0.16 9.57
C LYS A 146 -18.90 -0.71 10.45
N ASP A 147 -20.11 -0.14 10.38
CA ASP A 147 -21.29 -0.55 11.18
C ASP A 147 -21.74 -1.98 10.87
N ARG A 148 -21.35 -2.51 9.71
CA ARG A 148 -21.58 -3.91 9.31
C ARG A 148 -20.41 -4.83 9.70
N GLU A 149 -19.53 -4.36 10.59
CA GLU A 149 -18.37 -5.08 11.14
C GLU A 149 -17.27 -5.42 10.12
N TYR A 150 -17.25 -4.74 8.96
CA TYR A 150 -16.15 -4.88 8.01
C TYR A 150 -15.00 -3.97 8.39
N SER A 151 -13.83 -4.58 8.58
CA SER A 151 -12.65 -3.88 9.07
C SER A 151 -11.98 -3.05 7.96
N ILE A 152 -11.56 -1.85 8.35
CA ILE A 152 -10.61 -1.03 7.60
C ILE A 152 -9.36 -0.96 8.47
N SER A 153 -8.24 -1.45 7.93
CA SER A 153 -6.95 -1.38 8.64
C SER A 153 -6.63 0.07 9.01
N THR A 154 -6.11 0.29 10.21
CA THR A 154 -5.68 1.61 10.70
C THR A 154 -4.70 2.29 9.75
N SER A 155 -3.88 1.51 9.04
CA SER A 155 -2.96 2.02 8.02
C SER A 155 -3.68 2.73 6.86
N LEU A 156 -4.89 2.29 6.52
CA LEU A 156 -5.69 2.86 5.44
C LEU A 156 -6.74 3.85 5.94
N SER A 157 -7.04 3.90 7.25
CA SER A 157 -8.09 4.77 7.79
C SER A 157 -7.85 6.25 7.52
N ILE A 158 -6.58 6.66 7.37
CA ILE A 158 -6.18 8.04 7.05
C ILE A 158 -6.71 8.55 5.71
N PHE A 159 -7.11 7.64 4.81
CA PHE A 159 -7.63 7.98 3.48
C PHE A 159 -9.15 8.01 3.40
N PHE A 160 -9.88 7.84 4.51
CA PHE A 160 -11.33 7.95 4.54
C PHE A 160 -11.80 9.27 5.16
N GLU A 161 -13.10 9.56 5.04
CA GLU A 161 -13.75 10.77 5.56
C GLU A 161 -13.37 12.06 4.81
N HIS A 162 -12.81 11.93 3.60
CA HIS A 162 -12.47 13.06 2.72
C HIS A 162 -13.59 13.39 1.74
N ALA A 163 -14.42 12.40 1.38
CA ALA A 163 -15.61 12.58 0.57
C ALA A 163 -16.73 13.28 1.37
N ASN A 164 -16.59 14.60 1.53
CA ASN A 164 -17.47 15.41 2.36
C ASN A 164 -18.86 15.57 1.70
N PRO A 165 -19.93 14.98 2.28
CA PRO A 165 -21.27 15.05 1.70
C PRO A 165 -21.82 16.49 1.65
N ALA A 166 -21.34 17.42 2.48
CA ALA A 166 -21.73 18.82 2.43
C ALA A 166 -21.26 19.53 1.14
N LYS A 167 -20.20 19.03 0.49
CA LYS A 167 -19.70 19.55 -0.79
C LYS A 167 -20.46 18.97 -1.99
N TYR A 168 -21.26 17.93 -1.80
CA TYR A 168 -22.03 17.29 -2.87
C TYR A 168 -23.51 17.70 -2.78
N LYS A 169 -24.04 18.27 -3.87
CA LYS A 169 -25.48 18.60 -3.97
C LYS A 169 -26.40 17.36 -3.94
N LYS A 170 -25.84 16.16 -4.08
CA LYS A 170 -26.58 14.90 -4.21
C LYS A 170 -26.41 14.03 -2.97
N LYS A 171 -27.46 13.26 -2.66
CA LYS A 171 -27.42 12.19 -1.64
C LYS A 171 -26.24 11.26 -1.94
N ARG A 172 -25.59 10.76 -0.88
CA ARG A 172 -24.58 9.70 -1.00
C ARG A 172 -25.16 8.50 -1.76
N PRO A 173 -24.43 7.95 -2.75
CA PRO A 173 -24.85 6.72 -3.40
C PRO A 173 -24.90 5.56 -2.39
N ASP A 174 -25.68 4.55 -2.72
CA ASP A 174 -25.63 3.27 -2.02
C ASP A 174 -24.56 2.36 -2.65
N PHE A 175 -24.16 1.32 -1.91
CA PHE A 175 -23.19 0.36 -2.42
C PHE A 175 -23.82 -0.50 -3.51
N GLU A 176 -23.15 -0.53 -4.66
CA GLU A 176 -23.51 -1.35 -5.82
C GLU A 176 -22.50 -2.50 -5.95
N LYS A 177 -23.02 -3.72 -6.01
CA LYS A 177 -22.24 -4.95 -6.05
C LYS A 177 -21.31 -4.97 -7.27
N GLU A 178 -21.84 -4.58 -8.43
CA GLU A 178 -21.16 -4.60 -9.72
C GLU A 178 -19.99 -3.62 -9.75
N VAL A 179 -20.19 -2.42 -9.17
CA VAL A 179 -19.15 -1.40 -9.07
C VAL A 179 -18.03 -1.88 -8.14
N LEU A 180 -18.37 -2.42 -6.98
CA LEU A 180 -17.39 -2.92 -6.03
C LEU A 180 -16.59 -4.12 -6.59
N ASN A 181 -17.26 -5.04 -7.29
CA ASN A 181 -16.61 -6.16 -7.98
C ASN A 181 -15.61 -5.71 -9.04
N ARG A 182 -15.93 -4.66 -9.80
CA ARG A 182 -14.99 -4.08 -10.78
C ARG A 182 -13.73 -3.55 -10.08
N HIS A 183 -13.90 -2.85 -8.95
CA HIS A 183 -12.75 -2.38 -8.17
C HIS A 183 -11.90 -3.53 -7.63
N ILE A 184 -12.53 -4.58 -7.10
CA ILE A 184 -11.83 -5.79 -6.63
C ILE A 184 -11.06 -6.44 -7.78
N SER A 185 -11.69 -6.59 -8.96
CA SER A 185 -11.07 -7.23 -10.13
C SER A 185 -9.82 -6.48 -10.60
N ASN A 186 -9.82 -5.16 -10.52
CA ASN A 186 -8.65 -4.35 -10.84
C ASN A 186 -7.52 -4.51 -9.82
N LEU A 187 -7.85 -4.77 -8.55
CA LEU A 187 -6.87 -4.84 -7.46
C LEU A 187 -6.31 -6.23 -7.19
N ILE A 188 -7.12 -7.28 -7.38
CA ILE A 188 -6.78 -8.64 -6.97
C ILE A 188 -5.52 -9.16 -7.67
N THR A 189 -5.26 -8.70 -8.89
CA THR A 189 -4.08 -9.04 -9.70
C THR A 189 -2.76 -8.63 -9.04
N TYR A 190 -2.75 -7.55 -8.24
CA TYR A 190 -1.53 -7.06 -7.61
C TYR A 190 -1.08 -7.91 -6.42
N LYS A 191 -1.95 -8.74 -5.84
CA LYS A 191 -1.59 -9.70 -4.79
C LYS A 191 -0.44 -10.61 -5.23
N GLU A 192 -0.41 -10.95 -6.52
CA GLU A 192 0.57 -11.86 -7.11
C GLU A 192 1.65 -11.14 -7.93
N ALA A 193 1.58 -9.80 -8.03
CA ALA A 193 2.52 -9.04 -8.83
C ALA A 193 3.97 -9.18 -8.30
N LYS A 194 4.90 -9.47 -9.20
CA LYS A 194 6.33 -9.69 -8.85
C LYS A 194 6.93 -8.51 -8.09
N TRP A 195 6.57 -7.27 -8.46
CA TRP A 195 7.04 -6.06 -7.80
C TRP A 195 6.44 -5.90 -6.40
N PHE A 196 5.16 -6.25 -6.22
CA PHE A 196 4.47 -6.17 -4.93
C PHE A 196 5.05 -7.17 -3.93
N ASN A 197 5.64 -8.26 -4.45
CA ASN A 197 6.31 -9.26 -3.65
C ASN A 197 7.73 -8.89 -3.17
N LYS A 198 8.28 -7.75 -3.59
CA LYS A 198 9.59 -7.24 -3.13
C LYS A 198 9.53 -6.69 -1.70
N SER A 199 10.71 -6.55 -1.09
CA SER A 199 10.86 -6.04 0.29
C SER A 199 10.29 -4.64 0.49
N SER A 200 10.31 -3.78 -0.53
CA SER A 200 9.76 -2.42 -0.49
C SER A 200 8.27 -2.34 -0.18
N PHE A 201 7.52 -3.42 -0.39
CA PHE A 201 6.08 -3.49 -0.10
C PHE A 201 5.71 -4.46 1.02
N ASN A 202 6.67 -5.15 1.65
CA ASN A 202 6.39 -6.16 2.67
C ASN A 202 5.54 -5.63 3.83
N TRP A 203 5.78 -4.38 4.25
CA TRP A 203 5.03 -3.73 5.33
C TRP A 203 3.55 -3.53 4.98
N PHE A 204 3.22 -3.36 3.69
CA PHE A 204 1.86 -3.07 3.22
C PHE A 204 1.07 -4.32 2.83
N LYS A 205 1.75 -5.43 2.51
CA LYS A 205 1.12 -6.68 2.01
C LYS A 205 -0.05 -7.14 2.86
N LYS A 206 0.15 -7.24 4.18
CA LYS A 206 -0.89 -7.71 5.11
C LYS A 206 -2.11 -6.80 5.06
N THR A 207 -1.89 -5.49 5.21
CA THR A 207 -2.94 -4.45 5.12
C THR A 207 -3.72 -4.54 3.81
N PHE A 208 -3.02 -4.72 2.68
CA PHE A 208 -3.65 -4.82 1.37
C PHE A 208 -4.52 -6.08 1.23
N ILE A 209 -4.02 -7.23 1.70
CA ILE A 209 -4.77 -8.50 1.65
C ILE A 209 -6.01 -8.43 2.54
N GLU A 210 -5.86 -7.97 3.78
CA GLU A 210 -6.99 -7.79 4.70
C GLU A 210 -8.04 -6.83 4.13
N PHE A 211 -7.60 -5.75 3.48
CA PHE A 211 -8.51 -4.84 2.80
C PHE A 211 -9.25 -5.52 1.65
N LEU A 212 -8.57 -6.27 0.78
CA LEU A 212 -9.21 -7.04 -0.29
C LEU A 212 -10.22 -8.07 0.26
N ASP A 213 -9.87 -8.80 1.31
CA ASP A 213 -10.75 -9.80 1.93
C ASP A 213 -12.00 -9.15 2.52
N SER A 214 -11.87 -7.96 3.13
CA SER A 214 -13.01 -7.16 3.59
C SER A 214 -13.91 -6.73 2.42
N LEU A 215 -13.35 -6.32 1.28
CA LEU A 215 -14.13 -5.94 0.09
C LEU A 215 -14.90 -7.13 -0.49
N ILE A 216 -14.24 -8.29 -0.63
CA ILE A 216 -14.86 -9.53 -1.12
C ILE A 216 -16.00 -9.95 -0.19
N SER A 217 -15.76 -9.93 1.12
CA SER A 217 -16.76 -10.30 2.12
C SER A 217 -17.96 -9.34 2.10
N TYR A 218 -17.72 -8.05 1.81
CA TYR A 218 -18.80 -7.07 1.65
C TYR A 218 -19.65 -7.32 0.39
N VAL A 219 -19.02 -7.68 -0.73
CA VAL A 219 -19.74 -8.09 -1.95
C VAL A 219 -20.64 -9.29 -1.68
N LEU A 220 -20.14 -10.31 -0.97
CA LEU A 220 -20.93 -11.48 -0.61
C LEU A 220 -22.14 -11.10 0.27
N TYR A 221 -21.96 -10.15 1.18
CA TYR A 221 -23.07 -9.60 1.95
C TYR A 221 -24.10 -8.89 1.07
N LEU A 222 -23.67 -8.04 0.13
CA LEU A 222 -24.59 -7.34 -0.78
C LEU A 222 -25.41 -8.33 -1.61
N ASP A 223 -24.76 -9.39 -2.09
CA ASP A 223 -25.44 -10.46 -2.83
C ASP A 223 -26.47 -11.19 -1.97
N ASN A 224 -26.11 -11.51 -0.73
CA ASN A 224 -27.04 -12.12 0.21
C ASN A 224 -28.23 -11.20 0.53
N GLN A 225 -28.00 -9.90 0.73
CA GLN A 225 -29.06 -8.92 0.95
C GLN A 225 -30.03 -8.86 -0.24
N THR A 226 -29.52 -8.78 -1.48
CA THR A 226 -30.34 -8.80 -2.68
C THR A 226 -31.16 -10.09 -2.77
N ARG A 227 -30.54 -11.24 -2.49
CA ARG A 227 -31.24 -12.54 -2.48
C ARG A 227 -32.35 -12.59 -1.44
N VAL A 228 -32.10 -12.12 -0.21
CA VAL A 228 -33.09 -12.08 0.86
C VAL A 228 -34.23 -11.12 0.50
N MET A 229 -33.92 -9.94 -0.03
CA MET A 229 -34.91 -8.96 -0.49
C MET A 229 -35.80 -9.53 -1.59
N ASN A 230 -35.23 -10.20 -2.59
CA ASN A 230 -35.99 -10.82 -3.67
C ASN A 230 -36.89 -11.95 -3.18
N LYS A 231 -36.40 -12.79 -2.25
CA LYS A 231 -37.23 -13.82 -1.60
C LYS A 231 -38.40 -13.19 -0.85
N ASN A 232 -38.14 -12.13 -0.11
CA ASN A 232 -39.14 -11.39 0.64
C ASN A 232 -40.21 -10.75 -0.26
N HIS A 233 -39.81 -10.16 -1.39
CA HIS A 233 -40.74 -9.58 -2.37
C HIS A 233 -41.59 -10.63 -3.09
N ALA A 234 -41.12 -11.88 -3.17
CA ALA A 234 -41.87 -13.00 -3.74
C ALA A 234 -42.89 -13.62 -2.76
N LEU A 235 -42.92 -13.18 -1.49
CA LEU A 235 -43.89 -13.65 -0.53
C LEU A 235 -45.21 -12.87 -0.67
N ASP A 236 -46.33 -13.59 -0.73
CA ASP A 236 -47.67 -13.00 -0.71
C ASP A 236 -48.08 -12.42 0.65
N LYS A 237 -47.21 -12.55 1.67
CA LYS A 237 -47.44 -12.09 3.03
C LYS A 237 -46.32 -11.15 3.47
N PRO A 238 -46.63 -10.09 4.24
CA PRO A 238 -45.61 -9.19 4.78
C PRO A 238 -44.55 -9.95 5.58
N VAL A 239 -43.29 -9.58 5.38
CA VAL A 239 -42.11 -10.17 6.07
C VAL A 239 -42.15 -9.93 7.58
N ARG A 240 -42.82 -8.85 8.01
CA ARG A 240 -43.01 -8.50 9.41
C ARG A 240 -44.49 -8.50 9.73
N SER A 241 -44.85 -9.10 10.86
CA SER A 241 -46.21 -8.95 11.39
C SER A 241 -46.37 -7.56 12.04
N ILE A 242 -47.62 -7.11 12.22
CA ILE A 242 -47.92 -5.85 12.92
C ILE A 242 -47.30 -5.85 14.34
N ALA A 243 -47.24 -7.02 14.99
CA ALA A 243 -46.62 -7.20 16.30
C ALA A 243 -45.09 -6.98 16.26
N ASP A 244 -44.42 -7.31 15.14
CA ASP A 244 -42.97 -7.14 14.98
C ASP A 244 -42.57 -5.69 14.64
N SER A 245 -43.50 -4.91 14.08
CA SER A 245 -43.30 -3.49 13.78
C SER A 245 -43.49 -2.56 15.00
N GLY A 246 -43.91 -3.10 16.14
CA GLY A 246 -44.37 -2.33 17.30
C GLY A 246 -43.32 -1.87 18.31
N THR A 247 -42.01 -2.03 18.06
CA THR A 247 -40.98 -1.45 18.95
C THR A 247 -40.42 -0.15 18.36
N THR A 248 -41.29 0.85 18.23
CA THR A 248 -40.83 2.24 18.15
C THR A 248 -40.09 2.53 19.45
N THR A 249 -38.76 2.60 19.39
CA THR A 249 -37.96 3.05 20.54
C THR A 249 -38.24 4.55 20.70
N ILE A 250 -39.21 4.89 21.54
CA ILE A 250 -39.43 6.27 21.95
C ILE A 250 -38.22 6.65 22.81
N TYR A 251 -37.27 7.36 22.22
CA TYR A 251 -36.18 7.95 22.99
C TYR A 251 -36.79 8.87 24.04
N ASN A 252 -36.44 8.67 25.32
CA ASN A 252 -36.80 9.59 26.39
C ASN A 252 -36.46 11.01 25.94
N ALA A 253 -37.43 11.91 26.00
CA ALA A 253 -37.27 13.29 25.59
C ALA A 253 -36.01 13.90 26.22
N ASN A 254 -35.20 14.58 25.40
CA ASN A 254 -34.04 15.34 25.86
C ASN A 254 -34.43 16.20 27.07
N LYS A 255 -33.91 15.85 28.26
CA LYS A 255 -34.20 16.49 29.56
C LYS A 255 -33.63 17.91 29.72
N PHE A 256 -33.55 18.69 28.64
CA PHE A 256 -33.07 20.07 28.67
C PHE A 256 -34.10 21.01 28.02
N ARG A 257 -35.29 21.08 28.61
CA ARG A 257 -36.24 22.17 28.33
C ARG A 257 -36.56 22.90 29.63
N SER A 258 -36.65 24.23 29.57
CA SER A 258 -37.04 25.03 30.74
C SER A 258 -38.43 24.62 31.21
N GLY A 259 -38.68 24.73 32.52
CA GLY A 259 -39.98 24.38 33.12
C GLY A 259 -41.17 25.11 32.47
N ASP A 260 -40.93 26.31 31.93
CA ASP A 260 -41.95 27.12 31.25
C ASP A 260 -42.37 26.51 29.90
N ILE A 261 -41.43 25.90 29.18
CA ILE A 261 -41.71 25.20 27.92
C ILE A 261 -42.45 23.89 28.20
N ILE A 262 -42.16 23.21 29.30
CA ILE A 262 -42.87 21.99 29.70
C ILE A 262 -44.33 22.30 30.01
N LYS A 263 -44.58 23.33 30.84
CA LYS A 263 -45.93 23.82 31.16
C LYS A 263 -46.71 24.26 29.92
N LYS A 264 -46.03 24.83 28.91
CA LYS A 264 -46.65 25.25 27.63
C LYS A 264 -47.37 24.11 26.91
N TYR A 265 -46.89 22.86 27.04
CA TYR A 265 -47.43 21.72 26.31
C TYR A 265 -48.22 20.73 27.20
N GLU A 266 -48.35 20.98 28.50
CA GLU A 266 -49.18 20.16 29.41
C GLU A 266 -50.62 19.96 28.88
N PRO A 267 -51.32 20.98 28.35
CA PRO A 267 -52.68 20.79 27.83
C PRO A 267 -52.77 19.86 26.62
N LEU A 268 -51.72 19.85 25.77
CA LEU A 268 -51.66 18.96 24.60
C LEU A 268 -51.36 17.52 25.03
N VAL A 269 -50.47 17.34 26.01
CA VAL A 269 -50.14 16.03 26.57
C VAL A 269 -51.38 15.41 27.23
N ASP A 270 -52.14 16.19 28.01
CA ASP A 270 -53.38 15.74 28.62
C ASP A 270 -54.45 15.34 27.59
N ALA A 271 -54.53 16.07 26.47
CA ALA A 271 -55.44 15.76 25.38
C ALA A 271 -55.06 14.43 24.68
N LEU A 272 -53.76 14.22 24.45
CA LEU A 272 -53.25 12.98 23.86
C LEU A 272 -53.45 11.76 24.77
N GLN A 273 -53.30 11.92 26.09
CA GLN A 273 -53.50 10.81 27.05
C GLN A 273 -54.95 10.36 27.18
N LYS A 274 -55.90 11.24 26.85
CA LYS A 274 -57.35 10.96 26.92
C LYS A 274 -57.94 10.54 25.58
N LEU A 275 -57.15 10.59 24.51
CA LEU A 275 -57.62 10.25 23.18
C LEU A 275 -57.65 8.73 23.00
N GLU A 276 -58.70 8.22 22.35
CA GLU A 276 -58.69 6.83 21.89
C GLU A 276 -57.66 6.65 20.78
N ASP A 277 -57.08 5.45 20.73
CA ASP A 277 -56.07 5.10 19.74
C ASP A 277 -56.60 5.35 18.31
N TRP A 278 -55.75 5.92 17.45
CA TRP A 278 -56.00 6.19 16.03
C TRP A 278 -57.03 7.29 15.71
N VAL A 279 -57.46 8.07 16.70
CA VAL A 279 -58.26 9.27 16.46
C VAL A 279 -57.35 10.46 16.08
N PRO A 280 -57.60 11.18 14.98
CA PRO A 280 -56.85 12.38 14.65
C PRO A 280 -57.14 13.50 15.66
N LEU A 281 -56.09 14.10 16.23
CA LEU A 281 -56.20 15.31 17.06
C LEU A 281 -55.79 16.54 16.24
N ASP A 282 -56.66 17.54 16.19
CA ASP A 282 -56.27 18.86 15.67
C ASP A 282 -55.33 19.54 16.66
N ILE A 283 -54.10 19.78 16.23
CA ILE A 283 -53.04 20.38 17.06
C ILE A 283 -53.05 21.91 17.00
N SER A 284 -53.80 22.51 16.07
CA SER A 284 -53.85 23.96 15.84
C SER A 284 -54.20 24.76 17.12
N PRO A 285 -55.14 24.33 17.98
CA PRO A 285 -55.47 25.02 19.23
C PRO A 285 -54.34 25.03 20.27
N TYR A 286 -53.34 24.15 20.11
CA TYR A 286 -52.21 23.99 21.02
C TYR A 286 -50.94 24.66 20.51
N CYS A 287 -50.96 25.17 19.28
CA CYS A 287 -49.90 25.98 18.69
C CYS A 287 -50.17 27.46 18.98
N LEU A 288 -49.37 28.09 19.83
CA LEU A 288 -49.38 29.55 19.98
C LEU A 288 -48.49 30.21 18.92
N ASP A 289 -48.98 31.29 18.34
CA ASP A 289 -48.26 32.16 17.40
C ASP A 289 -46.86 32.57 17.93
N ASN A 290 -45.94 32.75 16.99
CA ASN A 290 -44.51 33.01 17.24
C ASN A 290 -44.25 34.16 18.23
N PRO A 291 -43.18 34.09 19.05
CA PRO A 291 -42.75 35.22 19.87
C PRO A 291 -42.27 36.39 18.99
N THR A 292 -42.83 37.58 19.20
CA THR A 292 -42.14 38.87 19.00
C THR A 292 -40.98 39.03 19.96
#